data_AF-A0A956MZ12-F1
#
_entry.id   AF-A0A956MZ12-F1
#
_cell.length_a   1.000
_cell.length_b   1.000
_cell.length_c   1.000
_cell.angle_alpha   90.00
_cell.angle_beta   90.00
_cell.angle_gamma   90.00
#
_symmetry.space_group_name_H-M   'P 1'
#
loop_
_entity.id
_entity.type
_entity.pdbx_description
1 polymer ?
#
loop_
_entity_poly.entity_id
_entity_poly.type
_entity_poly.pdbx_seq_one_letter_code
_entity_poly.pdbx_strand_id
1 'polypeptide(L)' 'EFEKNLDTNLFFKTHRSYIVNVSKINEIIPWFNNTYKLKLDDINSEIPVSRSKIKDFRIIMNI' A
#
# COMPACT_ATOMS: atom_id res chain seq x y z
N GLU A 1 -8.90 12.67 11.40
CA GLU A 1 -8.50 12.34 12.78
C GLU A 1 -7.92 10.93 12.91
N PHE A 2 -8.53 9.90 12.30
CA PHE A 2 -8.06 8.51 12.35
C PHE A 2 -6.58 8.27 11.98
N GLU A 3 -6.05 8.95 10.96
CA GLU A 3 -4.68 8.76 10.48
C GLU A 3 -3.59 9.03 11.52
N LYS A 4 -3.87 9.86 12.55
CA LYS A 4 -2.86 10.28 13.53
C LYS A 4 -2.55 9.24 14.61
N ASN A 5 -3.45 8.27 14.81
CA ASN A 5 -3.31 7.22 15.83
C ASN A 5 -2.92 5.86 15.23
N LEU A 6 -2.70 5.79 13.91
CA LEU A 6 -2.27 4.57 13.23
C LEU A 6 -0.74 4.50 13.25
N ASP A 7 -0.20 3.37 13.70
CA ASP A 7 1.22 3.10 13.63
C ASP A 7 1.71 3.20 12.19
N THR A 8 2.53 4.21 11.92
CA THR A 8 3.09 4.49 10.58
C THR A 8 4.00 3.38 10.07
N ASN A 9 4.48 2.50 10.95
CA ASN A 9 5.24 1.31 10.60
C ASN A 9 4.37 0.16 10.11
N LEU A 10 3.11 0.09 10.56
CA LEU A 10 2.16 -0.96 10.19
C LEU A 10 1.19 -0.52 9.11
N PHE A 11 0.87 0.78 9.05
CA PHE A 11 -0.11 1.31 8.12
C PHE A 11 0.53 2.29 7.15
N PHE A 12 0.31 2.04 5.85
CA PHE A 12 0.83 2.85 4.78
C PHE A 12 -0.30 3.44 3.93
N LYS A 13 -0.25 4.75 3.69
CA LYS A 13 -1.18 5.44 2.80
C LYS A 13 -0.75 5.27 1.35
N THR A 14 -1.24 4.19 0.73
CA THR A 14 -0.95 3.81 -0.65
C THR A 14 -1.61 4.70 -1.70
N HIS A 15 -2.79 5.25 -1.39
CA HIS A 15 -3.56 6.12 -2.28
C HIS A 15 -4.26 7.21 -1.45
N ARG A 16 -4.72 8.30 -2.07
CA ARG A 16 -5.44 9.38 -1.35
C ARG A 16 -6.66 8.88 -0.56
N SER A 17 -7.26 7.78 -1.01
CA SER A 17 -8.46 7.16 -0.43
C SER A 17 -8.19 5.81 0.25
N TYR A 18 -6.94 5.33 0.28
CA TYR A 18 -6.62 4.00 0.81
C TYR A 18 -5.42 4.04 1.75
N ILE A 19 -5.60 3.41 2.90
CA ILE A 19 -4.57 3.10 3.88
C ILE A 19 -4.59 1.59 4.05
N VAL A 20 -3.43 0.97 3.94
CA VAL A 20 -3.29 -0.50 4.00
C VAL A 20 -2.36 -0.88 5.12
N ASN A 21 -2.64 -2.00 5.77
CA ASN A 21 -1.69 -2.58 6.70
C ASN A 21 -0.61 -3.34 5.91
N VAL A 22 0.65 -2.91 6.01
CA VAL A 22 1.75 -3.51 5.25
C VAL A 22 2.03 -4.96 5.65
N SER A 23 1.77 -5.31 6.91
CA SER A 23 1.93 -6.68 7.42
C SER A 23 0.86 -7.65 6.89
N LYS A 24 -0.24 -7.14 6.32
CA LYS A 24 -1.34 -7.94 5.77
C LYS A 24 -1.29 -8.05 4.24
N ILE A 25 -0.26 -7.51 3.62
CA ILE A 25 -0.06 -7.61 2.17
C ILE A 25 0.39 -9.04 1.85
N ASN A 26 -0.45 -9.73 1.08
CA ASN A 26 -0.18 -11.08 0.62
C ASN A 26 0.64 -11.07 -0.67
N GLU A 27 0.35 -10.15 -1.60
CA GLU A 27 1.06 -10.08 -2.87
C GLU A 27 1.18 -8.64 -3.40
N ILE A 28 2.31 -8.35 -4.03
CA ILE A 28 2.59 -7.07 -4.69
C ILE A 28 2.67 -7.34 -6.20
N ILE A 29 1.66 -6.89 -6.92
CA ILE A 29 1.53 -7.14 -8.36
C ILE A 29 1.97 -5.89 -9.12
N PRO A 30 3.01 -5.96 -9.96
CA PRO A 30 3.38 -4.83 -10.83
C PRO A 30 2.25 -4.56 -11.83
N TRP A 31 1.92 -3.28 -12.01
CA TRP A 31 0.81 -2.84 -12.83
C TRP A 31 1.24 -1.80 -13.87
N PHE A 32 0.35 -1.53 -14.84
CA PHE A 32 0.62 -0.63 -15.95
C PHE A 32 1.02 0.77 -15.48
N ASN A 33 1.94 1.42 -16.20
CA ASN A 33 2.56 2.71 -15.85
C ASN A 33 3.41 2.69 -14.57
N ASN A 34 4.18 1.61 -14.36
CA ASN A 34 5.15 1.51 -13.28
C ASN A 34 4.56 1.56 -11.87
N THR A 35 3.23 1.37 -11.74
CA THR A 35 2.52 1.31 -10.47
C THR A 35 2.50 -0.11 -9.93
N TYR A 36 1.98 -0.28 -8.71
CA TYR A 36 1.74 -1.58 -8.11
C TYR A 36 0.27 -1.71 -7.70
N LYS A 37 -0.21 -2.94 -7.63
CA LYS A 37 -1.43 -3.32 -6.94
C LYS A 37 -1.08 -4.21 -5.77
N LEU A 38 -1.80 -4.03 -4.68
CA LEU A 38 -1.63 -4.79 -3.45
C LEU A 38 -2.80 -5.73 -3.30
N LYS A 39 -2.51 -7.01 -3.11
CA LYS A 39 -3.49 -8.00 -2.70
C LYS A 39 -3.33 -8.24 -1.21
N LEU A 40 -4.39 -8.04 -0.47
CA LEU A 40 -4.45 -8.30 0.98
C LEU A 40 -5.03 -9.70 1.20
N ASP A 41 -4.69 -10.32 2.33
CA ASP A 41 -5.22 -11.64 2.69
C ASP A 41 -6.74 -11.60 3.03
N ASP A 42 -7.15 -10.52 3.71
CA ASP A 42 -8.50 -10.39 4.29
C ASP A 42 -9.56 -9.94 3.26
N ILE A 43 -9.13 -9.36 2.13
CA ILE A 43 -10.03 -8.84 1.10
C ILE A 43 -9.64 -9.36 -0.29
N ASN A 44 -10.64 -9.76 -1.07
CA ASN A 44 -10.46 -10.13 -2.47
C ASN A 44 -10.31 -8.93 -3.42
N SER A 45 -10.21 -7.71 -2.88
CA SER A 45 -10.06 -6.48 -3.66
C SER A 45 -8.59 -6.10 -3.79
N GLU A 46 -8.21 -5.69 -5.00
CA GLU A 46 -6.87 -5.17 -5.27
C GLU A 46 -6.81 -3.67 -4.95
N ILE A 47 -5.82 -3.25 -4.17
CA ILE A 47 -5.62 -1.84 -3.83
C ILE A 47 -4.49 -1.24 -4.68
N PRO A 48 -4.76 -0.22 -5.52
CA PRO A 48 -3.73 0.40 -6.33
C PRO A 48 -2.82 1.31 -5.50
N VAL A 49 -1.53 1.30 -5.82
CA VAL A 49 -0.55 2.26 -5.30
C VAL A 49 -0.51 3.49 -6.21
N SER A 50 -0.77 4.66 -5.62
CA SER A 50 -0.65 5.94 -6.32
C SER A 50 0.77 6.18 -6.82
N ARG A 51 0.91 6.79 -8.00
CA ARG A 51 2.22 7.13 -8.58
C ARG A 51 3.10 7.96 -7.64
N SER A 52 2.49 8.92 -6.93
CA SER A 52 3.16 9.77 -5.96
C SER A 52 3.72 9.01 -4.76
N LYS A 53 3.21 7.80 -4.49
CA LYS A 53 3.56 6.96 -3.33
C LYS A 53 4.37 5.72 -3.67
N ILE A 54 4.64 5.46 -4.94
CA ILE A 54 5.48 4.33 -5.37
C ILE A 54 6.87 4.41 -4.76
N LYS A 55 7.50 5.60 -4.74
CA LYS A 55 8.86 5.77 -4.20
C LYS A 55 8.91 5.41 -2.72
N ASP A 56 7.98 5.97 -1.94
CA ASP A 56 7.83 5.66 -0.51
C ASP A 56 7.57 4.15 -0.30
N PHE A 57 6.67 3.58 -1.10
CA PHE A 57 6.28 2.17 -1.02
C PHE A 57 7.46 1.23 -1.26
N ARG A 58 8.29 1.52 -2.27
CA ARG A 58 9.51 0.76 -2.59
C ARG A 58 10.51 0.75 -1.44
N ILE A 59 10.71 1.90 -0.80
CA ILE A 59 11.60 2.03 0.36
C ILE A 59 11.09 1.18 1.53
N ILE A 60 9.78 1.24 1.82
CA ILE A 60 9.16 0.48 2.92
C ILE A 60 9.21 -1.03 2.67
N MET A 61 8.95 -1.45 1.42
CA MET A 61 8.99 -2.85 1.02
C MET A 61 10.40 -3.37 0.71
N ASN A 62 11.40 -2.48 0.71
CA ASN A 62 12.79 -2.77 0.37
C ASN A 62 12.95 -3.43 -1.02
N ILE A 63 12.22 -2.91 -2.02
CA ILE A 63 12.19 -3.38 -3.43
C ILE A 63 12.52 -2.29 -4.45
#